data_AF-A0A7V2KRI4-F1
#
_entry.id   AF-A0A7V2KRI4-F1
#
_cell.length_a   1.000
_cell.length_b   1.000
_cell.length_c   1.000
_cell.angle_alpha   90.00
_cell.angle_beta   90.00
_cell.angle_gamma   90.00
#
_symmetry.space_group_name_H-M   'P 1'
#
loop_
_entity.id
_entity.type
_entity.pdbx_description
1 polymer ?
#
loop_
_entity_poly.entity_id
_entity_poly.type
_entity_poly.pdbx_seq_one_letter_code
_entity_poly.pdbx_strand_id
1 'polypeptide(L)' 'MKFRDLTEIYEKKKDIYGFNAYKYISELLTEVKEIHKSDFIKNPTPQGDHEQSWRAFKGKNLEKLIAYIIKNEKT' A
#
# COMPACT_ATOMS: atom_id res chain seq x y z
N MET A 1 -6.41 -5.66 -5.43
CA MET A 1 -6.25 -4.36 -4.74
C MET A 1 -5.92 -3.23 -5.71
N LYS A 2 -6.46 -2.04 -5.47
CA LYS A 2 -6.22 -0.79 -6.22
C LYS A 2 -5.42 0.20 -5.37
N PHE A 3 -4.86 1.23 -6.00
CA PHE A 3 -4.13 2.30 -5.30
C PHE A 3 -4.98 3.04 -4.26
N ARG A 4 -6.29 3.21 -4.52
CA ARG A 4 -7.22 3.84 -3.58
C ARG A 4 -7.26 3.11 -2.23
N ASP A 5 -7.26 1.78 -2.25
CA ASP A 5 -7.27 0.98 -1.04
C ASP A 5 -6.01 1.25 -0.18
N LEU A 6 -4.86 1.49 -0.85
CA LEU A 6 -3.61 1.85 -0.18
C LEU A 6 -3.70 3.22 0.51
N THR A 7 -4.30 4.22 -0.16
CA THR A 7 -4.49 5.55 0.42
C THR A 7 -5.48 5.52 1.59
N GLU A 8 -6.54 4.71 1.53
CA GLU A 8 -7.49 4.58 2.64
C GLU A 8 -6.84 3.97 3.89
N ILE A 9 -5.92 3.01 3.74
CA ILE A 9 -5.14 2.47 4.86
C ILE A 9 -4.19 3.54 5.43
N TYR A 10 -3.57 4.35 4.55
CA TYR A 10 -2.72 5.45 5.00
C TYR A 10 -3.49 6.51 5.79
N GLU A 11 -4.67 6.92 5.34
CA GLU A 11 -5.50 7.89 6.07
C GLU A 11 -5.88 7.36 7.45
N LYS A 12 -6.17 6.06 7.60
CA LYS A 12 -6.39 5.46 8.93
C LYS A 12 -5.15 5.55 9.83
N LYS A 13 -3.95 5.33 9.29
CA LYS A 13 -2.70 5.56 10.05
C LYS A 13 -2.54 7.05 10.39
N LYS A 14 -2.98 7.96 9.51
CA LYS A 14 -2.98 9.41 9.75
C LYS A 14 -3.95 9.82 10.86
N ASP A 15 -5.12 9.21 10.95
CA ASP A 15 -6.06 9.44 12.04
C ASP A 15 -5.47 9.06 13.41
N ILE A 16 -4.63 8.03 13.46
CA ILE A 16 -4.01 7.53 14.70
C ILE A 16 -2.72 8.29 15.04
N TYR A 17 -1.85 8.52 14.05
CA TYR A 17 -0.47 9.00 14.26
C TYR A 17 -0.24 10.45 13.82
N GLY A 18 -1.24 11.09 13.20
CA GLY A 18 -1.14 12.45 12.68
C GLY A 18 0.03 12.62 11.70
N PHE A 19 0.82 13.66 11.92
CA PHE A 19 2.03 13.95 11.13
C PHE A 19 3.04 12.78 11.11
N ASN A 20 3.02 11.89 12.11
CA ASN A 20 3.96 10.77 12.16
C ASN A 20 3.53 9.55 11.34
N ALA A 21 2.40 9.59 10.63
CA ALA A 21 1.88 8.44 9.89
C ALA A 21 2.85 7.87 8.84
N TYR A 22 3.66 8.73 8.21
CA TYR A 22 4.67 8.29 7.24
C TYR A 22 5.72 7.34 7.85
N LYS A 23 5.96 7.39 9.16
CA LYS A 23 6.89 6.49 9.85
C LYS A 23 6.41 5.04 9.86
N TYR A 24 5.12 4.82 9.64
CA TYR A 24 4.46 3.50 9.69
C TYR A 24 4.22 2.90 8.30
N ILE A 25 4.85 3.44 7.23
CA ILE A 25 4.70 2.92 5.86
C ILE A 25 5.10 1.45 5.75
N SER A 26 6.15 1.01 6.45
CA SER A 26 6.58 -0.39 6.43
C SER A 26 5.51 -1.35 6.99
N GLU A 27 4.81 -0.95 8.06
CA GLU A 27 3.70 -1.71 8.63
C GLU A 27 2.50 -1.73 7.67
N LEU A 28 2.14 -0.55 7.14
CA LEU A 28 1.08 -0.42 6.15
C LEU A 28 1.33 -1.33 4.94
N LEU A 29 2.57 -1.40 4.43
CA LEU A 29 2.91 -2.28 3.32
C LEU A 29 2.84 -3.78 3.69
N THR A 30 3.00 -4.11 4.97
CA THR A 30 2.84 -5.48 5.47
C THR A 30 1.36 -5.86 5.51
N GLU A 31 0.50 -4.99 6.03
CA GLU A 31 -0.96 -5.15 6.02
C GLU A 31 -1.51 -5.28 4.58
N VAL A 32 -1.04 -4.41 3.69
CA VAL A 32 -1.39 -4.40 2.26
C VAL A 32 -0.96 -5.68 1.55
N LYS A 33 0.19 -6.28 1.94
CA LYS A 33 0.67 -7.52 1.35
C LYS A 33 -0.30 -8.68 1.61
N GLU A 34 -0.87 -8.76 2.81
CA GLU A 34 -1.83 -9.81 3.17
C GLU A 34 -3.17 -9.67 2.43
N ILE A 35 -3.63 -8.42 2.25
CA ILE A 35 -4.82 -8.13 1.42
C ILE A 35 -4.54 -8.52 -0.03
N HIS A 36 -3.39 -8.11 -0.57
CA HIS A 36 -2.97 -8.45 -1.93
C HIS A 36 -2.87 -9.97 -2.13
N LYS A 37 -2.33 -10.71 -1.16
CA LYS A 37 -2.25 -12.17 -1.18
C LYS A 37 -3.63 -12.82 -1.22
N SER A 38 -4.56 -12.31 -0.42
CA SER A 38 -5.95 -12.80 -0.39
C SER A 38 -6.66 -12.60 -1.73
N ASP A 39 -6.44 -11.46 -2.39
CA ASP A 39 -6.95 -11.20 -3.75
C ASP A 39 -6.27 -12.11 -4.79
N PHE A 40 -4.96 -12.31 -4.66
CA PHE A 40 -4.17 -13.14 -5.56
C PHE A 40 -4.61 -14.60 -5.53
N ILE A 41 -4.94 -15.15 -4.36
CA ILE A 41 -5.45 -16.53 -4.25
C ILE A 41 -6.78 -16.69 -5.00
N LYS A 42 -7.64 -15.66 -4.99
CA LYS A 42 -8.92 -15.69 -5.71
C LYS A 42 -8.75 -15.60 -7.22
N ASN A 43 -7.79 -14.80 -7.68
CA ASN A 43 -7.51 -14.57 -9.10
C ASN A 43 -5.99 -14.48 -9.33
N PRO A 44 -5.29 -15.63 -9.37
CA PRO A 44 -3.85 -15.64 -9.52
C PRO A 44 -3.43 -15.19 -10.91
N THR A 45 -2.25 -14.61 -11.02
CA THR A 45 -1.62 -14.40 -12.33
C THR A 45 -1.33 -15.75 -12.99
N PRO A 46 -1.25 -15.83 -14.33
CA PRO A 46 -0.93 -17.09 -15.03
C PRO A 46 0.35 -17.78 -14.54
N GLN A 47 1.36 -17.03 -14.11
CA GLN A 47 2.61 -17.58 -13.55
C GLN A 47 2.48 -18.12 -12.11
N GLY A 48 1.40 -17.82 -11.39
CA GLY A 48 1.20 -18.29 -10.01
C GLY A 48 2.16 -17.72 -8.95
N ASP A 49 3.06 -16.79 -9.31
CA ASP A 49 4.04 -16.21 -8.38
C ASP A 49 3.50 -14.93 -7.70
N HIS A 50 3.04 -15.09 -6.46
CA HIS A 50 2.57 -13.97 -5.65
C HIS A 50 3.69 -12.97 -5.33
N GLU A 51 4.92 -13.41 -5.07
CA GLU A 51 6.01 -12.50 -4.70
C GLU A 51 6.45 -11.64 -5.88
N GLN A 52 6.44 -12.18 -7.09
CA GLN A 52 6.65 -11.40 -8.31
C GLN A 52 5.54 -10.37 -8.53
N SER A 53 4.28 -10.79 -8.42
CA SER A 53 3.12 -9.90 -8.51
C SER A 53 3.17 -8.79 -7.47
N TRP A 54 3.49 -9.15 -6.22
CA TRP A 54 3.66 -8.23 -5.10
C TRP A 54 4.78 -7.22 -5.34
N ARG A 55 5.94 -7.65 -5.84
CA ARG A 55 7.07 -6.76 -6.14
C ARG A 55 6.68 -5.67 -7.14
N ALA A 56 5.99 -6.05 -8.21
CA ALA A 56 5.52 -5.11 -9.23
C ALA A 56 4.47 -4.14 -8.67
N PHE A 57 3.51 -4.64 -7.89
CA PHE A 57 2.50 -3.81 -7.23
C PHE A 57 3.14 -2.83 -6.23
N LYS A 58 4.03 -3.31 -5.35
CA LYS A 58 4.68 -2.52 -4.30
C LYS A 58 5.47 -1.35 -4.89
N GLY A 59 6.34 -1.61 -5.86
CA GLY A 59 7.20 -0.57 -6.45
C GLY A 59 6.37 0.61 -7.00
N LYS A 60 5.44 0.30 -7.91
CA LYS A 60 4.56 1.29 -8.55
C LYS A 60 3.72 2.08 -7.55
N ASN A 61 3.18 1.42 -6.52
CA ASN A 61 2.25 2.08 -5.60
C ASN A 61 2.95 2.81 -4.45
N LEU A 62 4.17 2.41 -4.07
CA LEU A 62 4.96 3.15 -3.09
C LEU A 62 5.31 4.56 -3.61
N GLU A 63 5.77 4.66 -4.86
CA GLU A 63 6.06 5.96 -5.49
C GLU A 63 4.83 6.88 -5.49
N LYS A 64 3.66 6.33 -5.86
CA LYS A 64 2.40 7.06 -5.84
C LYS A 64 1.96 7.46 -4.43
N LEU A 65 2.17 6.59 -3.44
CA LEU A 65 1.84 6.88 -2.05
C LEU A 65 2.72 8.02 -1.52
N ILE A 66 4.03 8.00 -1.78
CA ILE A 66 4.93 9.09 -1.38
C ILE A 66 4.48 10.42 -2.02
N ALA A 67 4.19 10.42 -3.33
CA ALA A 67 3.67 11.61 -4.00
C ALA A 67 2.34 12.11 -3.41
N TYR A 68 1.45 11.18 -3.02
CA TYR A 68 0.20 11.50 -2.33
C TYR A 68 0.45 12.13 -0.96
N ILE A 69 1.38 11.58 -0.17
CA ILE A 69 1.73 12.12 1.15
C ILE A 69 2.24 13.55 1.01
N ILE A 70 3.25 13.76 0.15
CA ILE A 70 3.85 15.08 -0.06
C ILE A 70 2.81 16.11 -0.54
N LYS A 71 1.93 15.73 -1.47
CA LYS A 71 0.90 16.65 -2.01
C LYS A 71 -0.13 17.07 -0.96
N ASN A 72 -0.42 16.20 0.01
CA ASN A 72 -1.43 16.44 1.04
C ASN A 72 -0.84 16.87 2.38
N GLU A 73 0.48 16.97 2.48
CA GLU A 73 1.18 17.60 3.59
C GLU A 73 0.96 19.11 3.51
N LYS A 74 0.22 19.68 4.47
CA LYS A 74 0.08 21.13 4.59
C LYS A 74 1.14 21.62 5.59
N THR A 75 2.08 22.43 5.11
CA THR A 75 2.96 23.27 5.94
C THR A 75 2.17 24.29 6.74
#